data_AF-A0A355UDU5-F1
#
_entry.id   AF-A0A355UDU5-F1
#
_cell.length_a   1.000
_cell.length_b   1.000
_cell.length_c   1.000
_cell.angle_alpha   90.00
_cell.angle_beta   90.00
_cell.angle_gamma   90.00
#
_symmetry.space_group_name_H-M   'P 1'
#
loop_
_entity.id
_entity.type
_entity.pdbx_description
1 polymer ?
#
loop_
_entity_poly.entity_id
_entity_poly.type
_entity_poly.pdbx_seq_one_letter_code
_entity_poly.pdbx_strand_id
1 'polypeptide(L)'
;MDGTENVFSEGKIAHTIFLFQKDKAPQVIDEFGQLILNTFSDKEISEYQKEGCHVVGMVHCKKEDTPEKQFPKGIYDYWELYEPEKASKSMVHKFLIQYFRYGIIEFQRSGERSLQVEWISKGLRRLINKAKKCNYVPVSGNIFASLLKVLPDDCQTDFRKMVYELSGTSDAISKSKWNSMLGVMKQMLKLFDITISQDIEEFIKWIDEENNEVQDGGKIGKVLPNHYIYTDKETQRIVDIEFGSIHSVKGRTHLATLVLETFLKTHNMKAILKFLCATPPKSVGKNQKRLRCQYVAMTRARALLCLAIPIDFVDDKTQKKLQGIGWNIKIIN
;
A
#
# COMPACT_ATOMS: atom_id res chain seq x y z
N MET A 1 -1.38 -22.97 -16.11
CA MET A 1 -0.75 -22.37 -14.92
C MET A 1 -1.76 -22.66 -13.84
N ASP A 2 -1.70 -23.87 -13.30
CA ASP A 2 -2.81 -24.38 -12.50
C ASP A 2 -2.31 -24.31 -11.07
N GLY A 3 -2.53 -23.14 -10.46
CA GLY A 3 -2.20 -22.90 -9.07
C GLY A 3 -2.92 -23.90 -8.19
N THR A 4 -2.18 -24.54 -7.29
CA THR A 4 -2.67 -25.54 -6.35
C THR A 4 -3.69 -24.93 -5.39
N GLU A 5 -4.83 -25.62 -5.25
CA GLU A 5 -5.93 -25.39 -4.29
C GLU A 5 -6.64 -24.04 -4.42
N ASN A 6 -7.51 -23.94 -5.43
CA ASN A 6 -8.40 -22.80 -5.60
C ASN A 6 -9.52 -22.86 -4.54
N VAL A 7 -9.27 -22.23 -3.38
CA VAL A 7 -10.22 -22.09 -2.27
C VAL A 7 -11.29 -21.02 -2.49
N PHE A 8 -11.25 -20.33 -3.64
CA PHE A 8 -12.23 -19.31 -4.03
C PHE A 8 -13.45 -19.96 -4.69
N SER A 9 -14.62 -19.46 -4.34
CA SER A 9 -15.92 -19.90 -4.86
C SER A 9 -16.01 -19.73 -6.38
N GLU A 10 -16.71 -20.67 -7.03
CA GLU A 10 -16.99 -21.00 -8.46
C GLU A 10 -16.73 -20.00 -9.62
N GLY A 11 -16.40 -18.73 -9.40
CA GLY A 11 -15.90 -17.84 -10.43
C GLY A 11 -14.61 -18.35 -11.05
N LYS A 12 -14.59 -18.58 -12.37
CA LYS A 12 -13.38 -18.96 -13.09
C LYS A 12 -12.38 -17.79 -13.03
N ILE A 13 -11.42 -17.87 -12.11
CA ILE A 13 -10.32 -16.92 -12.01
C ILE A 13 -9.62 -16.85 -13.37
N ALA A 14 -9.70 -15.69 -14.01
CA ALA A 14 -9.17 -15.46 -15.33
C ALA A 14 -8.06 -14.41 -15.25
N HIS A 15 -6.81 -14.87 -15.15
CA HIS A 15 -5.65 -13.98 -15.27
C HIS A 15 -5.77 -13.18 -16.57
N THR A 16 -5.76 -11.85 -16.46
CA THR A 16 -6.19 -10.97 -17.57
C THR A 16 -5.09 -10.01 -17.98
N ILE A 17 -4.87 -9.88 -19.29
CA ILE A 17 -4.07 -8.81 -19.87
C ILE A 17 -5.04 -7.74 -20.37
N PHE A 18 -4.97 -6.56 -19.76
CA PHE A 18 -5.63 -5.36 -20.23
C PHE A 18 -4.79 -4.73 -21.34
N LEU A 19 -5.32 -4.72 -22.56
CA LEU A 19 -4.76 -3.99 -23.69
C LEU A 19 -5.48 -2.65 -23.81
N PHE A 20 -4.76 -1.55 -23.63
CA PHE A 20 -5.39 -0.22 -23.53
C PHE A 20 -4.81 0.77 -24.55
N GLN A 21 -5.66 1.67 -25.02
CA GLN A 21 -5.24 2.85 -25.79
C GLN A 21 -4.63 3.90 -24.85
N LYS A 22 -3.73 4.74 -25.38
CA LYS A 22 -2.95 5.71 -24.58
C LYS A 22 -3.81 6.61 -23.70
N ASP A 23 -4.90 7.14 -24.24
CA ASP A 23 -5.88 8.00 -23.58
C ASP A 23 -6.76 7.26 -22.56
N LYS A 24 -6.71 5.92 -22.55
CA LYS A 24 -7.47 5.04 -21.67
C LYS A 24 -6.66 4.49 -20.50
N ALA A 25 -5.40 4.92 -20.34
CA ALA A 25 -4.57 4.47 -19.23
C ALA A 25 -5.24 4.61 -17.84
N PRO A 26 -5.97 5.70 -17.52
CA PRO A 26 -6.67 5.78 -16.24
C PRO A 26 -7.78 4.75 -16.03
N GLN A 27 -8.47 4.37 -17.11
CA GLN A 27 -9.58 3.40 -17.06
C GLN A 27 -9.10 1.98 -16.74
N VAL A 28 -7.81 1.70 -16.90
CA VAL A 28 -7.21 0.41 -16.55
C VAL A 28 -7.44 0.06 -15.08
N ILE A 29 -7.47 1.06 -14.20
CA ILE A 29 -7.64 0.86 -12.75
C ILE A 29 -9.10 0.50 -12.44
N ASP A 30 -10.05 1.19 -13.06
CA ASP A 30 -11.48 0.88 -12.97
C ASP A 30 -11.78 -0.53 -13.47
N GLU A 31 -11.19 -0.90 -14.59
CA GLU A 31 -11.37 -2.22 -15.19
C GLU A 31 -10.78 -3.34 -14.33
N PHE A 32 -9.71 -3.05 -13.60
CA PHE A 32 -9.19 -3.97 -12.59
C PHE A 32 -10.11 -4.07 -11.38
N GLY A 33 -10.64 -2.96 -10.87
CA GLY A 33 -11.63 -2.95 -9.79
C GLY A 33 -12.88 -3.76 -10.13
N GLN A 34 -13.44 -3.54 -11.32
CA GLN A 34 -14.57 -4.31 -11.85
C GLN A 34 -14.23 -5.81 -11.91
N LEU A 35 -13.06 -6.16 -12.45
CA LEU A 35 -12.66 -7.56 -12.55
C LEU A 35 -12.51 -8.21 -11.18
N ILE A 36 -11.98 -7.51 -10.17
CA ILE A 36 -11.91 -8.02 -8.80
C ILE A 36 -13.32 -8.31 -8.27
N LEU A 37 -14.25 -7.37 -8.39
CA LEU A 37 -15.62 -7.56 -7.91
C LEU A 37 -16.37 -8.67 -8.66
N ASN A 38 -16.08 -8.86 -9.95
CA ASN A 38 -16.63 -9.98 -10.73
C ASN A 38 -15.99 -11.33 -10.37
N THR A 39 -14.78 -11.32 -9.81
CA THR A 39 -14.02 -12.55 -9.50
C THR A 39 -14.25 -13.01 -8.06
N PHE A 40 -14.37 -12.08 -7.12
CA PHE A 40 -14.44 -12.38 -5.68
C PHE A 40 -15.72 -11.82 -5.06
N SER A 41 -16.33 -12.59 -4.18
CA SER A 41 -17.39 -12.15 -3.27
C SER A 41 -16.86 -11.19 -2.21
N ASP A 42 -17.75 -10.41 -1.59
CA ASP A 42 -17.36 -9.50 -0.49
C ASP A 42 -16.80 -10.26 0.71
N LYS A 43 -17.25 -11.51 0.93
CA LYS A 43 -16.74 -12.39 1.96
C LYS A 43 -15.27 -12.76 1.71
N GLU A 44 -14.92 -13.11 0.47
CA GLU A 44 -13.53 -13.45 0.10
C GLU A 44 -12.62 -12.21 0.15
N ILE A 45 -13.09 -11.06 -0.31
CA ILE A 45 -12.34 -9.79 -0.21
C ILE A 45 -12.08 -9.45 1.27
N SER A 46 -13.07 -9.66 2.14
CA SER A 46 -12.94 -9.45 3.60
C SER A 46 -12.00 -10.46 4.26
N GLU A 47 -12.11 -11.75 3.92
CA GLU A 47 -11.25 -12.81 4.44
C GLU A 47 -9.77 -12.57 4.13
N TYR A 48 -9.48 -12.07 2.93
CA TYR A 48 -8.12 -11.77 2.46
C TYR A 48 -7.75 -10.28 2.56
N GLN A 49 -8.47 -9.48 3.36
CA GLN A 49 -8.26 -8.03 3.48
C GLN A 49 -6.81 -7.66 3.83
N LYS A 50 -6.11 -8.48 4.64
CA LYS A 50 -4.70 -8.25 5.00
C LYS A 50 -3.74 -8.40 3.81
N GLU A 51 -4.06 -9.29 2.88
CA GLU A 51 -3.31 -9.46 1.64
C GLU A 51 -3.67 -8.34 0.66
N GLY A 52 -4.97 -8.03 0.54
CA GLY A 52 -5.50 -6.89 -0.21
C GLY A 52 -5.33 -6.98 -1.73
N CYS A 53 -5.79 -5.93 -2.42
CA CYS A 53 -5.68 -5.80 -3.86
C CYS A 53 -4.68 -4.69 -4.21
N HIS A 54 -3.78 -4.93 -5.16
CA HIS A 54 -2.65 -4.03 -5.40
C HIS A 54 -2.44 -3.70 -6.87
N VAL A 55 -2.04 -2.46 -7.12
CA VAL A 55 -1.53 -1.99 -8.41
C VAL A 55 -0.06 -1.67 -8.26
N VAL A 56 0.79 -2.29 -9.08
CA VAL A 56 2.24 -2.16 -8.95
C VAL A 56 2.93 -1.82 -10.27
N GLY A 57 3.89 -0.90 -10.20
CA GLY A 57 4.74 -0.51 -11.33
C GLY A 57 6.21 -0.43 -10.93
N MET A 58 7.11 -0.57 -11.92
CA MET A 58 8.55 -0.48 -11.64
C MET A 58 8.99 0.97 -11.41
N VAL A 59 8.50 1.88 -12.24
CA VAL A 59 8.76 3.33 -12.14
C VAL A 59 7.55 3.99 -11.51
N HIS A 60 7.76 4.64 -10.37
CA HIS A 60 6.69 5.24 -9.59
C HIS A 60 6.95 6.70 -9.20
N CYS A 61 8.19 7.17 -9.16
CA CYS A 61 8.50 8.58 -8.93
C CYS A 61 8.52 9.35 -10.26
N LYS A 62 7.67 10.38 -10.39
CA LYS A 62 7.72 11.32 -11.52
C LYS A 62 8.90 12.29 -11.31
N LYS A 63 9.91 12.21 -12.18
CA LYS A 63 11.08 13.11 -12.15
C LYS A 63 11.00 14.24 -13.17
N GLU A 64 10.29 13.99 -14.25
CA GLU A 64 10.11 14.85 -15.41
C GLU A 64 8.79 14.46 -16.07
N ASP A 65 8.27 15.31 -16.95
CA ASP A 65 7.09 14.96 -17.74
C ASP A 65 7.34 13.74 -18.62
N THR A 66 6.26 13.01 -18.91
CA THR A 66 6.31 11.80 -19.71
C THR A 66 6.35 12.16 -21.19
N PRO A 67 7.48 11.96 -21.90
CA PRO A 67 7.50 12.13 -23.35
C PRO A 67 6.60 11.07 -23.99
N GLU A 68 5.94 11.43 -25.09
CA GLU A 68 5.00 10.56 -25.80
C GLU A 68 5.54 9.15 -26.08
N LYS A 69 6.77 9.05 -26.55
CA LYS A 69 7.47 7.79 -26.89
C LYS A 69 7.83 6.94 -25.66
N GLN A 70 7.70 7.48 -24.46
CA GLN A 70 7.93 6.78 -23.19
C GLN A 70 6.63 6.49 -22.47
N PHE A 71 5.48 6.93 -22.96
CA PHE A 71 4.19 6.68 -22.33
C PHE A 71 3.79 5.21 -22.49
N PRO A 72 3.29 4.54 -21.43
CA PRO A 72 3.29 4.99 -20.03
C PRO A 72 4.68 4.84 -19.41
N LYS A 73 5.13 5.87 -18.70
CA LYS A 73 6.46 5.94 -18.09
C LYS A 73 6.45 5.46 -16.66
N GLY A 74 5.43 5.79 -15.89
CA GLY A 74 5.29 5.33 -14.52
C GLY A 74 3.85 5.21 -14.08
N ILE A 75 3.67 4.77 -12.83
CA ILE A 75 2.35 4.59 -12.21
C ILE A 75 1.48 5.86 -12.28
N TYR A 76 2.11 7.03 -12.13
CA TYR A 76 1.46 8.34 -12.20
C TYR A 76 0.83 8.67 -13.57
N ASP A 77 1.16 7.93 -14.64
CA ASP A 77 0.50 8.08 -15.94
C ASP A 77 -0.84 7.32 -16.02
N TYR A 78 -1.11 6.44 -15.03
CA TYR A 78 -2.39 5.74 -14.88
C TYR A 78 -3.27 6.39 -13.81
N TRP A 79 -2.68 7.05 -12.82
CA TRP A 79 -3.43 7.73 -11.77
C TRP A 79 -2.69 8.97 -11.31
N GLU A 80 -3.22 10.14 -11.68
CA GLU A 80 -2.58 11.44 -11.44
C GLU A 80 -2.47 11.77 -9.94
N LEU A 81 -3.37 11.23 -9.11
CA LEU A 81 -3.36 11.42 -7.65
C LEU A 81 -2.36 10.50 -6.94
N TYR A 82 -1.57 9.69 -7.67
CA TYR A 82 -0.55 8.85 -7.06
C TYR A 82 0.59 9.69 -6.46
N GLU A 83 0.86 9.46 -5.18
CA GLU A 83 1.84 10.16 -4.37
C GLU A 83 3.07 9.27 -4.07
N PRO A 84 4.15 9.31 -4.89
CA PRO A 84 5.30 8.43 -4.73
C PRO A 84 6.00 8.56 -3.37
N GLU A 85 5.97 9.75 -2.78
CA GLU A 85 6.53 9.98 -1.45
C GLU A 85 5.79 9.22 -0.36
N LYS A 86 4.47 9.06 -0.50
CA LYS A 86 3.62 8.34 0.45
C LYS A 86 3.61 6.83 0.20
N ALA A 87 4.04 6.36 -0.98
CA ALA A 87 4.15 4.93 -1.31
C ALA A 87 5.38 4.23 -0.70
N SER A 88 6.39 5.01 -0.28
CA SER A 88 7.61 4.49 0.38
C SER A 88 7.65 4.77 1.89
N LYS A 89 6.83 5.70 2.37
CA LYS A 89 6.80 6.11 3.77
C LYS A 89 5.62 5.41 4.43
N SER A 90 5.90 4.40 5.26
CA SER A 90 5.07 4.20 6.46
C SER A 90 4.84 5.60 7.05
N MET A 91 3.62 6.14 7.04
CA MET A 91 3.36 7.58 7.29
C MET A 91 4.24 8.14 8.44
N VAL A 92 5.33 8.82 8.07
CA VAL A 92 6.34 9.32 9.03
C VAL A 92 5.90 10.72 9.43
N HIS A 93 4.98 10.84 10.38
CA HIS A 93 4.41 12.13 10.77
C HIS A 93 5.43 13.06 11.45
N LYS A 94 5.42 14.35 11.14
CA LYS A 94 6.38 15.30 11.73
C LYS A 94 6.20 15.44 13.24
N PHE A 95 4.98 15.32 13.74
CA PHE A 95 4.64 15.47 15.16
C PHE A 95 3.98 14.21 15.72
N LEU A 96 4.19 13.95 17.02
CA LEU A 96 3.67 12.76 17.70
C LEU A 96 2.14 12.76 17.74
N ILE A 97 1.51 13.91 17.97
CA ILE A 97 0.04 14.04 18.04
C ILE A 97 -0.66 13.56 16.77
N GLN A 98 0.00 13.63 15.62
CA GLN A 98 -0.56 13.16 14.35
C GLN A 98 -0.79 11.65 14.40
N TYR A 99 0.15 10.86 14.93
CA TYR A 99 -0.05 9.41 15.10
C TYR A 99 -1.31 9.09 15.92
N PHE A 100 -1.58 9.85 16.98
CA PHE A 100 -2.78 9.67 17.82
C PHE A 100 -4.06 10.09 17.09
N ARG A 101 -4.05 11.22 16.38
CA ARG A 101 -5.18 11.67 15.56
C ARG A 101 -5.51 10.65 14.46
N TYR A 102 -4.50 10.11 13.77
CA TYR A 102 -4.71 9.05 12.78
C TYR A 102 -5.27 7.77 13.40
N GLY A 103 -4.78 7.37 14.58
CA GLY A 103 -5.36 6.24 15.31
C GLY A 103 -6.84 6.42 15.65
N ILE A 104 -7.26 7.64 16.04
CA ILE A 104 -8.66 7.96 16.31
C ILE A 104 -9.50 7.92 15.03
N ILE A 105 -9.00 8.49 13.94
CA ILE A 105 -9.68 8.46 12.64
C ILE A 105 -9.89 7.00 12.19
N GLU A 106 -8.86 6.15 12.28
CA GLU A 106 -8.99 4.73 11.93
C GLU A 106 -9.97 3.99 12.84
N PHE A 107 -9.97 4.27 14.15
CA PHE A 107 -10.94 3.71 15.08
C PHE A 107 -12.37 4.11 14.73
N GLN A 108 -12.61 5.40 14.45
CA GLN A 108 -13.93 5.92 14.07
C GLN A 108 -14.44 5.31 12.76
N ARG A 109 -13.53 4.97 11.83
CA ARG A 109 -13.88 4.34 10.55
C ARG A 109 -14.17 2.85 10.66
N SER A 110 -13.35 2.13 11.41
CA SER A 110 -13.36 0.66 11.44
C SER A 110 -14.12 0.07 12.63
N GLY A 111 -14.32 0.83 13.71
CA GLY A 111 -14.72 0.31 15.02
C GLY A 111 -13.61 -0.50 15.73
N GLU A 112 -12.46 -0.71 15.08
CA GLU A 112 -11.40 -1.59 15.55
C GLU A 112 -10.36 -0.83 16.37
N ARG A 113 -10.38 -1.06 17.69
CA ARG A 113 -9.39 -0.44 18.60
C ARG A 113 -7.96 -0.96 18.37
N SER A 114 -7.83 -2.13 17.75
CA SER A 114 -6.53 -2.71 17.39
C SER A 114 -5.72 -1.79 16.46
N LEU A 115 -6.37 -1.14 15.49
CA LEU A 115 -5.76 -0.18 14.56
C LEU A 115 -5.31 1.10 15.27
N GLN A 116 -6.11 1.58 16.22
CA GLN A 116 -5.75 2.72 17.06
C GLN A 116 -4.49 2.44 17.89
N VAL A 117 -4.44 1.26 18.52
CA VAL A 117 -3.28 0.81 19.29
C VAL A 117 -2.05 0.69 18.40
N GLU A 118 -2.20 0.23 17.15
CA GLU A 118 -1.10 0.15 16.21
C GLU A 118 -0.52 1.55 15.89
N TRP A 119 -1.38 2.55 15.64
CA TRP A 119 -0.96 3.93 15.40
C TRP A 119 -0.29 4.57 16.60
N ILE A 120 -0.85 4.37 17.79
CA ILE A 120 -0.22 4.80 19.05
C ILE A 120 1.16 4.15 19.19
N SER A 121 1.27 2.85 18.93
CA SER A 121 2.53 2.10 19.01
C SER A 121 3.57 2.60 18.01
N LYS A 122 3.17 2.97 16.78
CA LYS A 122 4.04 3.63 15.78
C LYS A 122 4.61 4.94 16.31
N GLY A 123 3.75 5.78 16.90
CA GLY A 123 4.15 7.05 17.52
C GLY A 123 5.13 6.85 18.69
N LEU A 124 4.80 5.95 19.62
CA LEU A 124 5.61 5.64 20.79
C LEU A 124 6.99 5.06 20.43
N ARG A 125 7.04 4.10 19.50
CA ARG A 125 8.30 3.56 18.98
C ARG A 125 9.22 4.68 18.48
N ARG A 126 8.66 5.62 17.73
CA ARG A 126 9.42 6.73 17.18
C ARG A 126 9.88 7.70 18.27
N LEU A 127 9.03 8.00 19.25
CA LEU A 127 9.37 8.80 20.41
C LEU A 127 10.59 8.19 21.15
N ILE A 128 10.53 6.89 21.46
CA ILE A 128 11.58 6.15 22.17
C ILE A 128 12.89 6.14 21.38
N ASN A 129 12.84 5.79 20.08
CA ASN A 129 14.04 5.76 19.25
C ASN A 129 14.67 7.14 19.05
N LYS A 130 13.84 8.20 18.94
CA LYS A 130 14.34 9.58 18.87
C LYS A 130 15.02 9.98 20.18
N ALA A 131 14.45 9.58 21.31
CA ALA A 131 14.98 9.88 22.63
C ALA A 131 16.29 9.15 22.96
N LYS A 132 16.40 7.86 22.59
CA LYS A 132 17.62 7.06 22.74
C LYS A 132 18.70 7.37 21.68
N LYS A 133 18.36 8.14 20.64
CA LYS A 133 19.22 8.45 19.48
C LYS A 133 19.75 7.19 18.78
N CYS A 134 19.00 6.09 18.82
CA CYS A 134 19.34 4.83 18.18
C CYS A 134 18.07 4.05 17.81
N ASN A 135 18.20 2.96 17.04
CA ASN A 135 17.11 2.07 16.73
C ASN A 135 16.85 1.09 17.88
N TYR A 136 16.50 1.62 19.06
CA TYR A 136 16.29 0.85 20.30
C TYR A 136 15.15 -0.18 20.16
N VAL A 137 14.04 0.24 19.55
CA VAL A 137 12.91 -0.63 19.20
C VAL A 137 12.98 -0.93 17.69
N PRO A 138 13.17 -2.19 17.27
CA PRO A 138 13.28 -2.54 15.85
C PRO A 138 11.96 -2.35 15.09
N VAL A 139 12.03 -2.28 13.76
CA VAL A 139 10.84 -2.32 12.89
C VAL A 139 10.36 -3.77 12.83
N SER A 140 9.06 -4.00 13.01
CA SER A 140 8.45 -5.33 13.00
C SER A 140 7.00 -5.27 12.53
N GLY A 141 6.46 -6.40 12.06
CA GLY A 141 5.04 -6.51 11.72
C GLY A 141 4.07 -6.27 12.89
N ASN A 142 4.51 -6.45 14.14
CA ASN A 142 3.73 -6.12 15.33
C ASN A 142 4.54 -5.19 16.27
N ILE A 143 4.36 -3.88 16.09
CA ILE A 143 5.14 -2.85 16.80
C ILE A 143 4.84 -2.87 18.30
N PHE A 144 3.60 -3.11 18.70
CA PHE A 144 3.22 -3.21 20.11
C PHE A 144 3.97 -4.36 20.82
N ALA A 145 4.03 -5.53 20.18
CA ALA A 145 4.80 -6.66 20.70
C ALA A 145 6.31 -6.34 20.78
N SER A 146 6.86 -5.61 19.81
CA SER A 146 8.27 -5.19 19.86
C SER A 146 8.56 -4.18 20.96
N LEU A 147 7.62 -3.29 21.30
CA LEU A 147 7.73 -2.39 22.45
C LEU A 147 7.74 -3.17 23.77
N LEU A 148 6.92 -4.20 23.90
CA LEU A 148 6.90 -5.06 25.09
C LEU A 148 8.19 -5.88 25.24
N LYS A 149 8.73 -6.42 24.13
CA LYS A 149 9.94 -7.25 24.14
C LYS A 149 11.20 -6.52 24.61
N VAL A 150 11.26 -5.20 24.48
CA VAL A 150 12.41 -4.40 24.93
C VAL A 150 12.25 -3.88 26.36
N LEU A 151 11.11 -4.16 27.00
CA LEU A 151 10.83 -3.80 28.39
C LEU A 151 11.10 -4.99 29.32
N PRO A 152 11.56 -4.73 30.56
CA PRO A 152 11.55 -5.72 31.64
C PRO A 152 10.15 -6.31 31.87
N ASP A 153 10.06 -7.58 32.22
CA ASP A 153 8.78 -8.31 32.37
C ASP A 153 7.85 -7.70 33.42
N ASP A 154 8.41 -7.18 34.51
CA ASP A 154 7.70 -6.47 35.58
C ASP A 154 7.09 -5.14 35.12
N CYS A 155 7.71 -4.49 34.11
CA CYS A 155 7.25 -3.23 33.54
C CYS A 155 6.19 -3.40 32.43
N GLN A 156 6.07 -4.59 31.83
CA GLN A 156 5.19 -4.81 30.68
C GLN A 156 3.70 -4.60 31.02
N THR A 157 3.27 -4.97 32.22
CA THR A 157 1.87 -4.81 32.66
C THR A 157 1.49 -3.33 32.75
N ASP A 158 2.38 -2.50 33.30
CA ASP A 158 2.14 -1.07 33.42
C ASP A 158 2.20 -0.37 32.06
N PHE A 159 3.09 -0.82 31.17
CA PHE A 159 3.08 -0.37 29.78
C PHE A 159 1.75 -0.66 29.08
N ARG A 160 1.19 -1.88 29.23
CA ARG A 160 -0.11 -2.24 28.65
C ARG A 160 -1.24 -1.33 29.17
N LYS A 161 -1.27 -1.07 30.48
CA LYS A 161 -2.26 -0.16 31.11
C LYS A 161 -2.15 1.26 30.55
N MET A 162 -0.93 1.79 30.41
CA MET A 162 -0.72 3.13 29.86
C MET A 162 -1.12 3.23 28.38
N VAL A 163 -0.83 2.21 27.56
CA VAL A 163 -1.32 2.19 26.16
C VAL A 163 -2.84 2.08 26.10
N TYR A 164 -3.45 1.29 26.99
CA TYR A 164 -4.90 1.21 27.12
C TYR A 164 -5.51 2.58 27.46
N GLU A 165 -4.95 3.29 28.44
CA GLU A 165 -5.39 4.65 28.81
C GLU A 165 -5.28 5.63 27.63
N LEU A 166 -4.15 5.60 26.91
CA LEU A 166 -3.93 6.42 25.73
C LEU A 166 -4.93 6.11 24.60
N SER A 167 -5.28 4.84 24.42
CA SER A 167 -6.30 4.39 23.45
C SER A 167 -7.74 4.66 23.90
N GLY A 168 -7.96 5.08 25.15
CA GLY A 168 -9.29 5.40 25.68
C GLY A 168 -9.93 6.61 25.00
N THR A 169 -9.14 7.46 24.34
CA THR A 169 -9.64 8.65 23.63
C THR A 169 -10.22 8.23 22.28
N SER A 170 -11.53 8.43 22.08
CA SER A 170 -12.24 8.03 20.85
C SER A 170 -12.66 9.22 19.97
N ASP A 171 -12.47 10.44 20.48
CA ASP A 171 -12.89 11.70 19.85
C ASP A 171 -11.71 12.65 19.67
N ALA A 172 -11.96 13.86 19.16
CA ALA A 172 -10.95 14.89 18.93
C ALA A 172 -10.09 15.15 20.18
N ILE A 173 -8.77 15.26 19.99
CA ILE A 173 -7.82 15.50 21.07
C ILE A 173 -7.72 17.00 21.32
N SER A 174 -8.22 17.49 22.45
CA SER A 174 -8.02 18.88 22.86
C SER A 174 -6.59 19.13 23.37
N LYS A 175 -6.13 20.39 23.39
CA LYS A 175 -4.81 20.75 23.93
C LYS A 175 -4.62 20.33 25.40
N SER A 176 -5.66 20.44 26.22
CA SER A 176 -5.65 19.99 27.61
C SER A 176 -5.54 18.46 27.71
N LYS A 177 -6.29 17.74 26.86
CA LYS A 177 -6.22 16.27 26.79
C LYS A 177 -4.84 15.81 26.32
N TRP A 178 -4.26 16.47 25.33
CA TRP A 178 -2.90 16.21 24.86
C TRP A 178 -1.87 16.37 25.97
N ASN A 179 -1.96 17.43 26.79
CA ASN A 179 -1.08 17.61 27.95
C ASN A 179 -1.21 16.47 28.97
N SER A 180 -2.43 15.97 29.18
CA SER A 180 -2.67 14.81 30.07
C SER A 180 -2.03 13.54 29.49
N MET A 181 -2.22 13.28 28.19
CA MET A 181 -1.60 12.16 27.47
C MET A 181 -0.08 12.26 27.47
N LEU A 182 0.48 13.46 27.35
CA LEU A 182 1.91 13.70 27.53
C LEU A 182 2.36 13.28 28.91
N GLY A 183 1.62 13.59 29.97
CA GLY A 183 1.90 13.09 31.33
C GLY A 183 2.07 11.57 31.39
N VAL A 184 1.13 10.83 30.80
CA VAL A 184 1.21 9.36 30.68
C VAL A 184 2.43 8.93 29.88
N MET A 185 2.69 9.58 28.73
CA MET A 185 3.88 9.28 27.92
C MET A 185 5.19 9.57 28.65
N LYS A 186 5.26 10.60 29.52
CA LYS A 186 6.45 10.86 30.35
C LYS A 186 6.68 9.74 31.36
N GLN A 187 5.61 9.22 31.97
CA GLN A 187 5.70 8.05 32.86
C GLN A 187 6.16 6.81 32.09
N MET A 188 5.60 6.60 30.90
CA MET A 188 5.98 5.50 30.01
C MET A 188 7.46 5.55 29.63
N LEU A 189 8.00 6.73 29.30
CA LEU A 189 9.42 6.89 28.98
C LEU A 189 10.36 6.50 30.14
N LYS A 190 9.92 6.63 31.39
CA LYS A 190 10.70 6.15 32.55
C LYS A 190 10.89 4.64 32.54
N LEU A 191 9.91 3.88 32.02
CA LEU A 191 10.05 2.42 31.87
C LEU A 191 11.17 2.01 30.90
N PHE A 192 11.63 2.94 30.06
CA PHE A 192 12.71 2.72 29.09
C PHE A 192 14.03 3.38 29.53
N ASP A 193 14.14 3.90 30.75
CA ASP A 193 15.28 4.71 31.21
C ASP A 193 15.54 5.91 30.29
N ILE A 194 14.50 6.69 30.00
CA ILE A 194 14.57 7.86 29.11
C ILE A 194 14.19 9.13 29.86
N THR A 195 15.02 10.16 29.71
CA THR A 195 14.70 11.55 30.10
C THR A 195 14.47 12.39 28.84
N ILE A 196 13.51 13.31 28.88
CA ILE A 196 13.18 14.16 27.73
C ILE A 196 14.32 15.16 27.50
N SER A 197 14.87 15.16 26.29
CA SER A 197 15.84 16.15 25.79
C SER A 197 15.17 17.19 24.90
N GLN A 198 15.84 18.32 24.66
CA GLN A 198 15.38 19.37 23.73
C GLN A 198 15.01 18.83 22.34
N ASP A 199 15.76 17.84 21.82
CA ASP A 199 15.49 17.21 20.52
C ASP A 199 14.11 16.53 20.41
N ILE A 200 13.45 16.22 21.53
CA ILE A 200 12.14 15.55 21.57
C ILE A 200 11.00 16.56 21.69
N GLU A 201 11.26 17.75 22.26
CA GLU A 201 10.25 18.78 22.52
C GLU A 201 9.52 19.22 21.25
N GLU A 202 10.26 19.35 20.14
CA GLU A 202 9.68 19.65 18.83
C GLU A 202 8.74 18.54 18.34
N PHE A 203 9.06 17.27 18.60
CA PHE A 203 8.26 16.13 18.16
C PHE A 203 6.96 15.99 18.96
N ILE A 204 6.96 16.32 20.26
CA ILE A 204 5.79 16.19 21.15
C ILE A 204 4.93 17.45 21.21
N LYS A 205 5.35 18.52 20.52
CA LYS A 205 4.67 19.81 20.49
C LYS A 205 3.21 19.65 20.03
N TRP A 206 2.30 20.35 20.71
CA TRP A 206 0.92 20.51 20.25
C TRP A 206 0.91 21.29 18.93
N ILE A 207 0.12 20.78 17.98
CA ILE A 207 -0.24 21.50 16.76
C ILE A 207 -1.76 21.51 16.65
N ASP A 208 -2.35 22.65 16.29
CA ASP A 208 -3.80 22.75 16.07
C ASP A 208 -4.24 21.86 14.91
N GLU A 209 -5.52 21.52 14.86
CA GLU A 209 -6.05 20.67 13.79
C GLU A 209 -5.94 21.33 12.41
N GLU A 210 -6.01 22.67 12.35
CA GLU A 210 -5.80 23.48 11.15
C GLU A 210 -4.32 23.51 10.70
N ASN A 211 -3.40 23.32 11.65
CA ASN A 211 -1.95 23.21 11.42
C ASN A 211 -1.50 21.76 11.18
N ASN A 212 -2.42 20.80 11.09
CA ASN A 212 -2.16 19.66 10.24
C ASN A 212 -2.10 20.21 8.82
N GLU A 213 -0.92 20.65 8.38
CA GLU A 213 -0.59 20.72 6.96
C GLU A 213 -0.68 19.29 6.40
N VAL A 214 -1.90 18.84 6.19
CA VAL A 214 -2.26 18.12 4.99
C VAL A 214 -2.69 19.24 4.06
N GLN A 215 -1.85 19.57 3.07
CA GLN A 215 -2.37 20.24 1.89
C GLN A 215 -3.40 19.28 1.28
N ASP A 216 -4.66 19.45 1.65
CA ASP A 216 -5.77 18.77 1.03
C ASP A 216 -6.95 19.74 1.02
N GLY A 217 -7.05 20.47 -0.09
CA GLY A 217 -8.18 21.33 -0.37
C GLY A 217 -9.40 20.48 -0.70
N GLY A 218 -10.31 20.36 0.25
CA GLY A 218 -11.75 20.29 -0.02
C GLY A 218 -12.35 18.97 -0.52
N LYS A 219 -13.05 18.30 0.41
CA LYS A 219 -14.23 17.42 0.24
C LYS A 219 -14.13 16.22 -0.73
N ILE A 220 -13.97 15.03 -0.14
CA ILE A 220 -14.91 13.88 -0.07
C ILE A 220 -14.09 12.68 0.45
N GLY A 221 -14.54 12.04 1.55
CA GLY A 221 -14.05 10.75 2.09
C GLY A 221 -12.53 10.50 2.05
N LYS A 222 -11.80 10.83 3.13
CA LYS A 222 -10.34 10.68 3.25
C LYS A 222 -9.83 9.27 2.91
N VAL A 223 -9.47 9.07 1.64
CA VAL A 223 -8.83 7.87 1.10
C VAL A 223 -7.42 7.78 1.68
N LEU A 224 -6.99 6.60 2.12
CA LEU A 224 -5.59 6.38 2.51
C LEU A 224 -4.69 6.80 1.32
N PRO A 225 -3.52 7.41 1.56
CA PRO A 225 -2.70 7.87 0.44
C PRO A 225 -2.30 6.69 -0.43
N ASN A 226 -2.40 6.86 -1.74
CA ASN A 226 -2.20 5.80 -2.73
C ASN A 226 -3.20 4.64 -2.69
N HIS A 227 -4.35 4.82 -2.06
CA HIS A 227 -5.47 3.89 -2.19
C HIS A 227 -6.46 4.42 -3.23
N TYR A 228 -6.96 3.53 -4.06
CA TYR A 228 -7.98 3.82 -5.06
C TYR A 228 -9.22 3.02 -4.69
N ILE A 229 -10.31 3.72 -4.37
CA ILE A 229 -11.59 3.09 -4.05
C ILE A 229 -12.40 2.99 -5.33
N TYR A 230 -12.55 1.78 -5.85
CA TYR A 230 -13.43 1.50 -6.97
C TYR A 230 -14.82 1.15 -6.44
N THR A 231 -15.85 1.79 -6.99
CA THR A 231 -17.26 1.51 -6.70
C THR A 231 -17.96 1.08 -7.98
N ASP A 232 -18.48 -0.14 -7.98
CA ASP A 232 -19.30 -0.65 -9.07
C ASP A 232 -20.63 0.10 -9.12
N LYS A 233 -20.98 0.63 -10.30
CA LYS A 233 -22.15 1.52 -10.44
C LYS A 233 -23.48 0.78 -10.31
N GLU A 234 -23.53 -0.50 -10.67
CA GLU A 234 -24.77 -1.28 -10.72
C GLU A 234 -25.08 -1.93 -9.38
N THR A 235 -24.08 -2.57 -8.78
CA THR A 235 -24.18 -3.33 -7.53
C THR A 235 -23.84 -2.51 -6.29
N GLN A 236 -23.20 -1.34 -6.46
CA GLN A 236 -22.67 -0.51 -5.36
C GLN A 236 -21.61 -1.21 -4.50
N ARG A 237 -21.07 -2.35 -4.97
CA ARG A 237 -19.96 -3.03 -4.32
C ARG A 237 -18.68 -2.21 -4.45
N ILE A 238 -17.82 -2.31 -3.44
CA ILE A 238 -16.62 -1.49 -3.33
C ILE A 238 -15.40 -2.37 -3.14
N VAL A 239 -14.30 -1.99 -3.79
CA VAL A 239 -12.99 -2.57 -3.52
C VAL A 239 -11.95 -1.46 -3.32
N ASP A 240 -11.12 -1.65 -2.30
CA ASP A 240 -9.94 -0.82 -2.04
C ASP A 240 -8.70 -1.42 -2.72
N ILE A 241 -7.97 -0.58 -3.46
CA ILE A 241 -6.82 -0.95 -4.27
C ILE A 241 -5.61 -0.10 -3.87
N GLU A 242 -4.59 -0.74 -3.29
CA GLU A 242 -3.35 -0.06 -2.85
C GLU A 242 -2.33 0.03 -4.00
N PHE A 243 -1.83 1.24 -4.27
CA PHE A 243 -0.79 1.49 -5.26
C PHE A 243 0.60 1.43 -4.63
N GLY A 244 1.53 0.74 -5.30
CA GLY A 244 2.90 0.58 -4.81
C GLY A 244 3.93 0.43 -5.93
N SER A 245 5.21 0.58 -5.57
CA SER A 245 6.27 0.14 -6.46
C SER A 245 6.47 -1.37 -6.33
N ILE A 246 7.03 -2.03 -7.36
CA ILE A 246 7.41 -3.45 -7.25
C ILE A 246 8.38 -3.69 -6.07
N HIS A 247 9.21 -2.69 -5.74
CA HIS A 247 10.17 -2.79 -4.63
C HIS A 247 9.49 -2.71 -3.26
N SER A 248 8.43 -1.91 -3.10
CA SER A 248 7.72 -1.74 -1.82
C SER A 248 6.84 -2.93 -1.46
N VAL A 249 6.52 -3.80 -2.42
CA VAL A 249 5.70 -5.01 -2.20
C VAL A 249 6.52 -6.30 -2.09
N LYS A 250 7.86 -6.21 -2.06
CA LYS A 250 8.73 -7.38 -2.01
C LYS A 250 8.47 -8.18 -0.72
N GLY A 251 8.15 -9.46 -0.87
CA GLY A 251 7.87 -10.36 0.27
C GLY A 251 6.43 -10.31 0.78
N ARG A 252 5.56 -9.47 0.20
CA ARG A 252 4.11 -9.49 0.46
C ARG A 252 3.40 -10.54 -0.41
N THR A 253 2.23 -10.97 0.02
CA THR A 253 1.27 -11.72 -0.81
C THR A 253 0.02 -10.86 -0.90
N HIS A 254 -0.57 -10.78 -2.09
CA HIS A 254 -1.78 -10.00 -2.38
C HIS A 254 -2.88 -10.94 -2.86
N LEU A 255 -4.14 -10.65 -2.55
CA LEU A 255 -5.29 -11.36 -3.11
C LEU A 255 -5.27 -11.25 -4.65
N ALA A 256 -5.21 -10.01 -5.14
CA ALA A 256 -5.13 -9.68 -6.55
C ALA A 256 -4.00 -8.67 -6.81
N THR A 257 -3.29 -8.82 -7.94
CA THR A 257 -2.25 -7.85 -8.35
C THR A 257 -2.40 -7.47 -9.81
N LEU A 258 -2.46 -6.17 -10.08
CA LEU A 258 -2.27 -5.58 -11.39
C LEU A 258 -0.84 -5.07 -11.54
N VAL A 259 -0.13 -5.57 -12.55
CA VAL A 259 1.21 -5.09 -12.90
C VAL A 259 1.12 -4.14 -14.09
N LEU A 260 1.52 -2.88 -13.87
CA LEU A 260 1.50 -1.84 -14.89
C LEU A 260 2.75 -1.87 -15.77
N GLU A 261 2.56 -1.61 -17.06
CA GLU A 261 3.66 -1.23 -17.96
C GLU A 261 4.25 0.12 -17.52
N THR A 262 5.58 0.21 -17.52
CA THR A 262 6.31 1.42 -17.14
C THR A 262 7.59 1.52 -17.96
N PHE A 263 8.02 2.73 -18.30
CA PHE A 263 9.25 2.98 -19.04
C PHE A 263 10.40 3.42 -18.13
N LEU A 264 11.54 2.73 -18.22
CA LEU A 264 12.80 3.21 -17.64
C LEU A 264 13.84 3.53 -18.71
N LYS A 265 14.30 2.49 -19.42
CA LYS A 265 15.16 2.59 -20.62
C LYS A 265 14.46 2.10 -21.88
N THR A 266 13.42 1.30 -21.67
CA THR A 266 12.52 0.71 -22.66
C THR A 266 11.29 0.26 -21.88
N HIS A 267 10.17 0.03 -22.59
CA HIS A 267 8.96 -0.52 -22.01
C HIS A 267 9.21 -1.92 -21.46
N ASN A 268 8.84 -2.12 -20.21
CA ASN A 268 9.15 -3.31 -19.45
C ASN A 268 8.38 -4.54 -19.96
N MET A 269 7.05 -4.50 -20.02
CA MET A 269 6.24 -5.63 -20.51
C MET A 269 6.54 -5.90 -21.98
N LYS A 270 6.63 -4.84 -22.81
CA LYS A 270 7.03 -4.98 -24.22
C LYS A 270 8.34 -5.74 -24.38
N ALA A 271 9.36 -5.42 -23.59
CA ALA A 271 10.68 -6.04 -23.67
C ALA A 271 10.70 -7.51 -23.22
N ILE A 272 9.70 -7.97 -22.45
CA ILE A 272 9.58 -9.37 -22.01
C ILE A 272 8.41 -10.12 -22.67
N LEU A 273 7.70 -9.51 -23.61
CA LEU A 273 6.49 -10.07 -24.22
C LEU A 273 6.70 -11.46 -24.80
N LYS A 274 7.85 -11.73 -25.43
CA LYS A 274 8.22 -13.06 -25.92
C LYS A 274 8.30 -14.13 -24.82
N PHE A 275 8.73 -13.75 -23.62
CA PHE A 275 8.71 -14.63 -22.44
C PHE A 275 7.29 -14.86 -21.94
N LEU A 276 6.46 -13.81 -21.92
CA LEU A 276 5.04 -13.93 -21.58
C LEU A 276 4.34 -14.91 -22.53
N CYS A 277 4.66 -14.90 -23.83
CA CYS A 277 4.11 -15.84 -24.81
C CYS A 277 4.71 -17.27 -24.80
N ALA A 278 5.48 -17.64 -23.77
CA ALA A 278 6.20 -18.92 -23.72
C ALA A 278 7.12 -19.18 -24.95
N THR A 279 7.59 -18.12 -25.61
CA THR A 279 8.54 -18.19 -26.74
C THR A 279 9.80 -17.36 -26.45
N PRO A 280 10.50 -17.64 -25.34
CA PRO A 280 11.64 -16.83 -24.92
C PRO A 280 12.76 -16.84 -25.97
N PRO A 281 13.48 -15.72 -26.17
CA PRO A 281 14.70 -15.71 -26.98
C PRO A 281 15.76 -16.65 -26.39
N LYS A 282 16.70 -17.12 -27.23
CA LYS A 282 17.81 -18.01 -26.82
C LYS A 282 18.70 -17.42 -25.70
N SER A 283 18.82 -16.09 -25.64
CA SER A 283 19.56 -15.38 -24.61
C SER A 283 18.67 -14.37 -23.89
N VAL A 284 18.79 -14.35 -22.56
CA VAL A 284 18.10 -13.38 -21.69
C VAL A 284 18.67 -11.96 -21.86
N GLY A 285 19.96 -11.84 -22.21
CA GLY A 285 20.65 -10.58 -22.44
C GLY A 285 20.41 -9.53 -21.35
N LYS A 286 20.16 -8.27 -21.76
CA LYS A 286 19.92 -7.12 -20.87
C LYS A 286 18.60 -7.21 -20.07
N ASN A 287 17.76 -8.22 -20.32
CA ASN A 287 16.45 -8.35 -19.69
C ASN A 287 16.48 -9.08 -18.35
N GLN A 288 17.61 -9.62 -17.90
CA GLN A 288 17.69 -10.43 -16.66
C GLN A 288 17.14 -9.70 -15.43
N LYS A 289 17.56 -8.44 -15.20
CA LYS A 289 17.06 -7.63 -14.07
C LYS A 289 15.57 -7.35 -14.20
N ARG A 290 15.08 -7.14 -15.42
CA ARG A 290 13.66 -6.88 -15.70
C ARG A 290 12.81 -8.12 -15.45
N LEU A 291 13.23 -9.28 -15.94
CA LEU A 291 12.55 -10.55 -15.69
C LEU A 291 12.47 -10.84 -14.20
N ARG A 292 13.54 -10.63 -13.43
CA ARG A 292 13.51 -10.77 -11.96
C ARG A 292 12.50 -9.82 -11.32
N CYS A 293 12.48 -8.56 -11.75
CA CYS A 293 11.56 -7.56 -11.23
C CYS A 293 10.10 -7.95 -11.52
N GLN A 294 9.80 -8.33 -12.76
CA GLN A 294 8.46 -8.71 -13.16
C GLN A 294 8.02 -10.04 -12.57
N TYR A 295 8.94 -10.99 -12.39
CA TYR A 295 8.69 -12.21 -11.62
C TYR A 295 8.27 -11.87 -10.19
N VAL A 296 8.97 -10.95 -9.50
CA VAL A 296 8.57 -10.51 -8.15
C VAL A 296 7.14 -9.96 -8.17
N ALA A 297 6.83 -9.06 -9.10
CA ALA A 297 5.50 -8.44 -9.20
C ALA A 297 4.39 -9.48 -9.48
N MET A 298 4.58 -10.33 -10.49
CA MET A 298 3.60 -11.32 -10.93
C MET A 298 3.35 -12.40 -9.87
N THR A 299 4.38 -12.75 -9.08
CA THR A 299 4.26 -13.74 -7.99
C THR A 299 3.71 -13.17 -6.69
N ARG A 300 3.33 -11.88 -6.64
CA ARG A 300 2.62 -11.35 -5.46
C ARG A 300 1.17 -11.82 -5.40
N ALA A 301 0.54 -12.02 -6.56
CA ALA A 301 -0.85 -12.46 -6.66
C ALA A 301 -1.01 -13.90 -6.14
N ARG A 302 -1.88 -14.07 -5.14
CA ARG A 302 -2.38 -15.36 -4.68
C ARG A 302 -3.39 -15.92 -5.68
N ALA A 303 -4.37 -15.10 -6.04
CA ALA A 303 -5.54 -15.55 -6.78
C ALA A 303 -5.59 -14.94 -8.17
N LEU A 304 -5.67 -13.60 -8.27
CA LEU A 304 -5.84 -12.92 -9.56
C LEU A 304 -4.59 -12.12 -9.93
N LEU A 305 -4.09 -12.37 -11.14
CA LEU A 305 -2.97 -11.64 -11.73
C LEU A 305 -3.46 -10.94 -12.99
N CYS A 306 -3.20 -9.64 -13.06
CA CYS A 306 -3.48 -8.83 -14.24
C CYS A 306 -2.24 -8.11 -14.73
N LEU A 307 -2.13 -7.91 -16.04
CA LEU A 307 -1.09 -7.09 -16.66
C LEU A 307 -1.75 -5.97 -17.46
N ALA A 308 -1.24 -4.74 -17.38
CA ALA A 308 -1.64 -3.65 -18.26
C ALA A 308 -0.57 -3.39 -19.32
N ILE A 309 -0.91 -3.54 -20.60
CA ILE A 309 0.02 -3.34 -21.71
C ILE A 309 -0.63 -2.43 -22.76
N PRO A 310 0.03 -1.38 -23.26
CA PRO A 310 -0.47 -0.60 -24.39
C PRO A 310 -0.81 -1.49 -25.58
N ILE A 311 -1.97 -1.28 -26.20
CA ILE A 311 -2.49 -2.14 -27.26
C ILE A 311 -1.51 -2.25 -28.45
N ASP A 312 -0.84 -1.15 -28.80
CA ASP A 312 0.16 -1.09 -29.89
C ASP A 312 1.40 -1.97 -29.66
N PHE A 313 1.58 -2.51 -28.45
CA PHE A 313 2.70 -3.40 -28.15
C PHE A 313 2.40 -4.86 -28.48
N VAL A 314 1.13 -5.22 -28.68
CA VAL A 314 0.67 -6.61 -28.79
C VAL A 314 -0.18 -6.78 -30.05
N ASP A 315 0.45 -7.24 -31.12
CA ASP A 315 -0.24 -7.57 -32.36
C ASP A 315 -1.19 -8.79 -32.20
N ASP A 316 -2.14 -8.95 -33.13
CA ASP A 316 -3.16 -10.02 -33.09
C ASP A 316 -2.55 -11.43 -32.98
N LYS A 317 -1.38 -11.65 -33.61
CA LYS A 317 -0.67 -12.92 -33.53
C LYS A 317 -0.18 -13.19 -32.12
N THR A 318 0.33 -12.16 -31.45
CA THR A 318 0.80 -12.22 -30.07
C THR A 318 -0.37 -12.36 -29.10
N GLN A 319 -1.50 -11.69 -29.36
CA GLN A 319 -2.74 -11.86 -28.60
C GLN A 319 -3.19 -13.33 -28.62
N LYS A 320 -3.27 -13.96 -29.80
CA LYS A 320 -3.62 -15.38 -29.94
C LYS A 320 -2.67 -16.30 -29.18
N LYS A 321 -1.36 -15.99 -29.17
CA LYS A 321 -0.38 -16.77 -28.39
C LYS A 321 -0.60 -16.65 -26.89
N LEU A 322 -0.87 -15.43 -26.39
CA LEU A 322 -1.15 -15.17 -24.98
C LEU A 322 -2.43 -15.91 -24.54
N GLN A 323 -3.47 -15.87 -25.37
CA GLN A 323 -4.70 -16.65 -25.12
C GLN A 323 -4.43 -18.16 -25.11
N GLY A 324 -3.62 -18.65 -26.06
CA GLY A 324 -3.27 -20.07 -26.15
C GLY A 324 -2.53 -20.64 -24.95
N ILE A 325 -1.88 -19.80 -24.13
CA ILE A 325 -1.22 -20.20 -22.88
C ILE A 325 -2.07 -19.91 -21.62
N GLY A 326 -3.30 -19.43 -21.80
CA GLY A 326 -4.28 -19.26 -20.72
C GLY A 326 -4.56 -17.82 -20.27
N TRP A 327 -3.99 -16.79 -20.91
CA TRP A 327 -4.38 -15.41 -20.59
C TRP A 327 -5.74 -15.07 -21.17
N ASN A 328 -6.59 -14.47 -20.34
CA ASN A 328 -7.71 -13.69 -20.85
C ASN A 328 -7.19 -12.35 -21.38
N ILE A 329 -7.79 -11.83 -22.46
CA ILE A 329 -7.43 -10.53 -23.02
C ILE A 329 -8.68 -9.65 -22.98
N LYS A 330 -8.56 -8.48 -22.35
CA LYS A 330 -9.60 -7.45 -22.35
C LYS A 330 -9.03 -6.19 -23.01
N ILE A 331 -9.70 -5.74 -24.07
CA ILE A 331 -9.37 -4.47 -24.72
C ILE A 331 -10.15 -3.36 -24.02
N ILE A 332 -9.45 -2.30 -23.63
CA ILE A 332 -10.00 -1.09 -23.02
C ILE A 332 -9.97 0.00 -24.10
N ASN A 333 -11.16 0.35 -24.57
CA ASN A 333 -11.39 1.22 -25.73
C ASN A 333 -11.81 2.64 -25.34
#